data_AF-A0A820GIA5-F1
#
_entry.id   AF-A0A820GIA5-F1
#
_cell.length_a   1.000
_cell.length_b   1.000
_cell.length_c   1.000
_cell.angle_alpha   90.00
_cell.angle_beta   90.00
_cell.angle_gamma   90.00
#
_symmetry.space_group_name_H-M   'P 1'
#
loop_
_entity.id
_entity.type
_entity.pdbx_description
1 polymer ?
#
loop_
_entity_poly.entity_id
_entity_poly.type
_entity_poly.pdbx_seq_one_letter_code
_entity_poly.pdbx_strand_id
1 'polypeptide(L)'
;IEFESLFQTPTLNELEAVSTNPDGSSLKLNEEQLQTVKQTGEFEVNSVHFPGQHHRWRLSKLLQSGIQTANDVFYKELSWALYMLIIHARDRVTSNCFSFNATLRSWKQGFVSLIGRFIFL
;
A
#
# COMPACT_ATOMS: atom_id res chain seq x y z
N ILE A 1 26.07 33.27 -35.55
CA ILE A 1 26.28 32.07 -34.70
C ILE A 1 27.21 32.54 -33.59
N GLU A 2 26.68 32.75 -32.38
CA GLU A 2 27.45 33.28 -31.25
C GLU A 2 28.38 32.20 -30.68
N PHE A 3 29.68 32.52 -30.64
CA PHE A 3 30.74 31.64 -30.17
C PHE A 3 30.61 31.25 -28.69
N GLU A 4 29.87 32.01 -27.87
CA GLU A 4 29.63 31.66 -26.46
C GLU A 4 28.83 30.37 -26.29
N SER A 5 27.94 30.04 -27.23
CA SER A 5 27.15 28.79 -27.19
C SER A 5 28.00 27.52 -27.38
N LEU A 6 29.26 27.65 -27.84
CA LEU A 6 30.17 26.52 -28.04
C LEU A 6 30.95 26.15 -26.77
N PHE A 7 31.01 27.03 -25.77
CA PHE A 7 31.75 26.83 -24.52
C PHE A 7 30.84 26.61 -23.30
N GLN A 8 29.52 26.60 -23.51
CA GLN A 8 28.61 26.06 -22.53
C GLN A 8 28.83 24.55 -22.49
N THR A 9 29.43 24.05 -21.39
CA THR A 9 29.42 22.63 -21.09
C THR A 9 27.98 22.16 -21.30
N PRO A 10 27.67 21.21 -22.20
CA PRO A 10 26.32 20.69 -22.31
C PRO A 10 26.03 20.12 -20.94
N THR A 11 25.29 20.86 -20.12
CA THR A 11 24.80 20.34 -18.86
C THR A 11 23.86 19.27 -19.31
N LEU A 12 24.35 18.04 -19.24
CA LEU A 12 23.64 16.80 -19.56
C LEU A 12 22.56 16.58 -18.49
N ASN A 13 21.76 17.63 -18.25
CA ASN A 13 20.72 17.71 -17.27
C ASN A 13 19.47 17.13 -17.91
N GLU A 14 19.57 15.84 -18.20
CA GLU A 14 18.51 15.07 -18.84
C GLU A 14 17.20 15.17 -18.06
N LEU A 15 17.31 15.29 -16.73
CA LEU A 15 16.17 15.49 -15.84
C LEU A 15 15.37 16.75 -16.22
N GLU A 16 16.04 17.89 -16.40
CA GLU A 16 15.37 19.13 -16.79
C GLU A 16 14.79 19.04 -18.20
N ALA A 17 15.51 18.39 -19.11
CA ALA A 17 15.06 18.21 -20.49
C ALA A 17 13.76 17.38 -20.59
N VAL A 18 13.57 16.39 -19.71
CA VAL A 18 12.36 15.55 -19.70
C VAL A 18 11.25 16.08 -18.80
N SER A 19 11.56 17.01 -17.87
CA SER A 19 10.58 17.51 -16.89
C SER A 19 10.03 18.90 -17.21
N THR A 20 10.74 19.69 -18.00
CA THR A 20 10.50 21.13 -18.12
C THR A 20 10.37 21.54 -19.58
N ASN A 21 9.34 22.33 -19.88
CA ASN A 21 9.16 22.97 -21.18
C ASN A 21 10.18 24.12 -21.36
N PRO A 22 10.41 24.58 -22.61
CA PRO A 22 11.28 25.74 -22.87
C PRO A 22 10.89 27.01 -22.09
N ASP A 23 9.62 27.14 -21.72
CA ASP A 23 9.08 28.27 -20.95
C ASP A 23 9.30 28.13 -19.42
N GLY A 24 10.02 27.10 -18.97
CA GLY A 24 10.24 26.82 -17.55
C GLY A 24 9.05 26.18 -16.81
N SER A 25 7.96 25.87 -17.53
CA SER A 25 6.79 25.19 -16.96
C SER A 25 6.99 23.67 -16.91
N SER A 26 6.41 23.01 -15.90
CA SER A 26 6.48 21.55 -15.78
C SER A 26 5.70 20.87 -16.92
N LEU A 27 6.28 19.81 -17.47
CA LEU A 27 5.67 19.02 -18.53
C LEU A 27 4.43 18.30 -17.99
N LYS A 28 3.28 18.47 -18.66
CA LYS A 28 2.05 17.77 -18.30
C LYS A 28 2.14 16.31 -18.78
N LEU A 29 1.72 15.40 -17.93
CA LEU A 29 1.64 13.97 -18.25
C LEU A 29 0.59 13.72 -19.33
N ASN A 30 0.90 12.82 -20.26
CA ASN A 30 -0.05 12.32 -21.24
C ASN A 30 -1.11 11.43 -20.56
N GLU A 31 -2.25 11.21 -21.20
CA GLU A 31 -3.34 10.38 -20.69
C GLU A 31 -2.88 8.94 -20.41
N GLU A 32 -2.04 8.36 -21.27
CA GLU A 32 -1.45 7.04 -21.06
C GLU A 32 -0.58 6.99 -19.79
N GLN A 33 0.28 7.99 -19.59
CA GLN A 33 1.12 8.11 -18.39
C GLN A 33 0.28 8.32 -17.13
N LEU A 34 -0.83 9.06 -17.23
CA LEU A 34 -1.77 9.21 -16.12
C LEU A 34 -2.46 7.88 -15.78
N GLN A 35 -2.78 7.06 -16.78
CA GLN A 35 -3.34 5.72 -16.55
C GLN A 35 -2.32 4.80 -15.87
N THR A 36 -1.05 4.81 -16.30
CA THR A 36 -0.01 4.00 -15.63
C THR A 36 0.21 4.47 -14.20
N VAL A 37 0.25 5.78 -13.94
CA VAL A 37 0.32 6.33 -12.57
C VAL A 37 -0.87 5.88 -11.72
N LYS A 38 -2.09 5.82 -12.28
CA LYS A 38 -3.26 5.29 -11.55
C LYS A 38 -3.15 3.80 -11.25
N GLN A 39 -2.62 3.00 -12.18
CA GLN A 39 -2.54 1.56 -12.02
C GLN A 39 -1.39 1.12 -11.10
N THR A 40 -0.20 1.68 -11.29
CA THR A 40 1.04 1.22 -10.65
C THR A 40 1.74 2.28 -9.79
N GLY A 41 1.37 3.56 -9.93
CA GLY A 41 2.08 4.69 -9.29
C GLY A 41 3.39 5.05 -9.99
N GLU A 42 3.60 4.52 -11.20
CA GLU A 42 4.83 4.69 -11.99
C GLU A 42 4.50 5.06 -13.45
N PHE A 43 5.41 5.77 -14.11
CA PHE A 43 5.34 6.06 -15.54
C PHE A 43 6.73 6.13 -16.17
N GLU A 44 6.77 5.99 -17.49
CA GLU A 44 8.00 6.01 -18.27
C GLU A 44 8.02 7.21 -19.22
N VAL A 45 9.22 7.77 -19.42
CA VAL A 45 9.49 8.88 -20.33
C VAL A 45 10.72 8.54 -21.17
N ASN A 46 10.63 8.78 -22.48
CA ASN A 46 11.76 8.57 -23.39
C ASN A 46 12.89 9.55 -23.08
N SER A 47 14.12 9.07 -23.09
CA SER A 47 15.27 9.95 -23.01
C SER A 47 15.41 10.78 -24.29
N VAL A 48 15.73 12.06 -24.12
CA VAL A 48 15.98 13.02 -25.20
C VAL A 48 17.40 12.87 -25.73
N HIS A 49 18.38 12.69 -24.83
CA HIS A 49 19.80 12.58 -25.19
C HIS A 49 20.29 11.15 -25.40
N PHE A 50 19.58 10.13 -24.88
CA PHE A 50 19.99 8.73 -24.98
C PHE A 50 18.95 7.89 -25.74
N PRO A 51 19.05 7.79 -27.08
CA PRO A 51 18.09 7.05 -27.87
C PRO A 51 18.05 5.57 -27.45
N GLY A 52 16.84 5.06 -27.21
CA GLY A 52 16.59 3.69 -26.74
C GLY A 52 16.64 3.51 -25.23
N GLN A 53 16.86 4.57 -24.44
CA GLN A 53 16.74 4.53 -22.98
C GLN A 53 15.43 5.21 -22.52
N HIS A 54 14.84 4.65 -21.46
CA HIS A 54 13.61 5.16 -20.85
C HIS A 54 13.86 5.46 -19.37
N HIS A 55 13.37 6.60 -18.91
CA HIS A 55 13.38 6.98 -17.51
C HIS A 55 12.09 6.53 -16.85
N ARG A 56 12.20 5.75 -15.77
CA ARG A 56 11.05 5.35 -14.97
C ARG A 56 10.91 6.27 -13.76
N TRP A 57 9.77 6.93 -13.69
CA TRP A 57 9.41 7.87 -12.65
C TRP A 57 8.41 7.22 -11.71
N ARG A 58 8.74 7.19 -10.42
CA ARG A 58 7.92 6.59 -9.38
C ARG A 58 7.43 7.65 -8.42
N LEU A 59 6.12 7.73 -8.22
CA LEU A 59 5.55 8.62 -7.22
C LEU A 59 5.81 8.06 -5.82
N SER A 60 5.91 8.96 -4.85
CA SER A 60 5.94 8.55 -3.45
C SER A 60 4.67 7.79 -3.10
N LYS A 61 4.81 6.68 -2.36
CA LYS A 61 3.68 5.86 -1.89
C LYS A 61 2.67 6.65 -1.05
N LEU A 62 3.11 7.76 -0.44
CA LEU A 62 2.26 8.70 0.29
C LEU A 62 1.29 9.46 -0.62
N LEU A 63 1.72 9.78 -1.85
CA LEU A 63 0.91 10.50 -2.81
C LEU A 63 0.03 9.54 -3.59
N GLN A 64 0.62 8.47 -4.15
CA GLN A 64 -0.13 7.51 -4.96
C GLN A 64 0.64 6.18 -5.10
N SER A 65 0.12 5.09 -4.52
CA SER A 65 0.74 3.74 -4.62
C SER A 65 0.28 2.93 -5.84
N GLY A 66 -0.79 3.35 -6.53
CA GLY A 66 -1.40 2.60 -7.63
C GLY A 66 -2.37 1.51 -7.16
N ILE A 67 -3.39 1.23 -7.99
CA ILE A 67 -4.45 0.26 -7.71
C ILE A 67 -3.90 -1.17 -7.57
N GLN A 68 -2.95 -1.57 -8.41
CA GLN A 68 -2.40 -2.93 -8.41
C GLN A 68 -1.65 -3.20 -7.10
N THR A 69 -0.74 -2.29 -6.73
CA THR A 69 0.00 -2.35 -5.47
C THR A 69 -0.94 -2.39 -4.26
N ALA A 70 -2.03 -1.61 -4.30
CA ALA A 70 -3.02 -1.60 -3.22
C ALA A 70 -3.78 -2.93 -3.11
N ASN A 71 -4.16 -3.52 -4.24
CA ASN A 71 -4.81 -4.83 -4.27
C ASN A 71 -3.90 -5.94 -3.75
N ASP A 72 -2.62 -5.95 -4.14
CA ASP A 72 -1.66 -6.95 -3.68
C ASP A 72 -1.47 -6.88 -2.16
N VAL A 73 -1.34 -5.67 -1.62
CA VAL A 73 -1.29 -5.46 -0.16
C VAL A 73 -2.59 -5.93 0.48
N PHE A 74 -3.75 -5.57 -0.07
CA PHE A 74 -5.04 -6.00 0.47
C PHE A 74 -5.19 -7.52 0.54
N TYR A 75 -4.88 -8.25 -0.54
CA TYR A 75 -4.98 -9.71 -0.54
C TYR A 75 -3.99 -10.36 0.43
N LYS A 76 -2.77 -9.80 0.55
CA LYS A 76 -1.79 -10.25 1.54
C LYS A 76 -2.32 -10.07 2.96
N GLU A 77 -2.82 -8.88 3.30
CA GLU A 77 -3.38 -8.61 4.64
C GLU A 77 -4.62 -9.46 4.92
N LEU A 78 -5.49 -9.66 3.92
CA LEU A 78 -6.65 -10.54 4.03
C LEU A 78 -6.23 -11.98 4.31
N SER A 79 -5.22 -12.49 3.60
CA SER A 79 -4.69 -13.84 3.82
C SER A 79 -4.14 -14.00 5.24
N TRP A 80 -3.43 -12.98 5.75
CA TRP A 80 -2.91 -12.97 7.10
C TRP A 80 -4.03 -12.93 8.14
N ALA A 81 -5.02 -12.07 7.94
CA ALA A 81 -6.18 -11.98 8.82
C ALA A 81 -6.93 -13.32 8.90
N LEU A 82 -7.12 -13.99 7.75
CA LEU A 82 -7.76 -15.29 7.70
C LEU A 82 -6.91 -16.37 8.37
N TYR A 83 -5.60 -16.38 8.16
CA TYR A 83 -4.66 -17.27 8.84
C TYR A 83 -4.75 -17.11 10.37
N MET A 84 -4.76 -15.86 10.85
CA MET A 84 -4.90 -15.55 12.28
C MET A 84 -6.26 -16.03 12.81
N LEU A 85 -7.34 -15.86 12.06
CA LEU A 85 -8.66 -16.31 12.47
C LEU A 85 -8.71 -17.84 12.52
N ILE A 86 -8.36 -18.53 11.43
CA ILE A 86 -8.54 -19.98 11.33
C ILE A 86 -7.58 -20.72 12.27
N ILE A 87 -6.29 -20.35 12.27
CA ILE A 87 -5.27 -21.07 13.02
C ILE A 87 -5.24 -20.59 14.46
N HIS A 88 -5.03 -19.29 14.68
CA HIS A 88 -4.87 -18.78 16.04
C HIS A 88 -6.19 -18.65 16.80
N ALA A 89 -7.32 -18.31 16.16
CA ALA A 89 -8.59 -18.29 16.90
C ALA A 89 -9.08 -19.70 17.23
N ARG A 90 -8.88 -20.70 16.36
CA ARG A 90 -9.13 -22.11 16.71
C ARG A 90 -8.27 -22.53 17.89
N ASP A 91 -6.96 -22.29 17.80
CA ASP A 91 -6.03 -22.64 18.87
C ASP A 91 -6.44 -21.94 20.18
N ARG A 92 -6.85 -20.66 20.15
CA ARG A 92 -7.36 -19.97 21.35
C ARG A 92 -8.70 -20.48 21.88
N VAL A 93 -9.62 -20.89 21.01
CA VAL A 93 -10.94 -21.42 21.42
C VAL A 93 -10.81 -22.84 22.01
N THR A 94 -9.85 -23.63 21.54
CA THR A 94 -9.63 -25.00 22.03
C THR A 94 -8.50 -25.13 23.06
N SER A 95 -7.64 -24.12 23.21
CA SER A 95 -6.50 -24.15 24.14
C SER A 95 -6.89 -23.86 25.58
N ASN A 96 -6.16 -24.49 26.51
CA ASN A 96 -6.41 -24.50 27.95
C ASN A 96 -6.31 -23.11 28.62
N CYS A 97 -5.63 -22.13 28.00
CA CYS A 97 -5.42 -20.81 28.60
C CYS A 97 -6.60 -19.85 28.47
N PHE A 98 -7.53 -20.06 27.53
CA PHE A 98 -8.73 -19.24 27.37
C PHE A 98 -9.95 -20.13 27.11
N SER A 99 -10.19 -21.07 28.02
CA SER A 99 -11.31 -22.00 27.91
C SER A 99 -12.62 -21.25 28.11
N PHE A 100 -13.18 -20.73 27.02
CA PHE A 100 -14.53 -20.17 26.98
C PHE A 100 -15.55 -21.15 27.58
N ASN A 101 -15.29 -22.45 27.40
CA ASN A 101 -16.04 -23.53 28.04
C ASN A 101 -15.91 -23.55 29.57
N ALA A 102 -14.72 -23.31 30.13
CA ALA A 102 -14.54 -23.19 31.58
C ALA A 102 -15.29 -21.97 32.13
N THR A 103 -15.20 -20.81 31.45
CA THR A 103 -15.93 -19.61 31.86
C THR A 103 -17.45 -19.79 31.78
N LEU A 104 -17.97 -20.41 30.72
CA LEU A 104 -19.40 -20.72 30.58
C LEU A 104 -19.89 -21.70 31.65
N ARG A 105 -19.09 -22.71 31.99
CA ARG A 105 -19.44 -23.66 33.06
C ARG A 105 -19.52 -22.94 34.40
N SER A 106 -18.50 -22.15 34.75
CA SER A 106 -18.48 -21.37 35.99
C SER A 106 -19.60 -20.33 36.03
N TRP A 107 -19.94 -19.71 34.90
CA TRP A 107 -21.03 -18.74 34.83
C TRP A 107 -22.40 -19.40 35.01
N LYS A 108 -22.66 -20.52 34.35
CA LYS A 108 -23.89 -21.31 34.57
C LYS A 108 -24.03 -21.75 36.01
N GLN A 109 -22.93 -22.20 36.62
CA GLN A 109 -22.91 -22.62 38.02
C GLN A 109 -23.20 -21.45 38.97
N GLY A 110 -22.63 -20.27 38.69
CA GLY A 110 -22.95 -19.03 39.39
C GLY A 110 -24.42 -18.63 39.24
N PHE A 111 -24.98 -18.70 38.03
CA PHE A 111 -26.37 -18.35 37.74
C PHE A 111 -27.36 -19.29 38.45
N VAL A 112 -27.11 -20.59 38.42
CA VAL A 112 -27.90 -21.59 39.15
C VAL A 112 -27.84 -21.34 40.66
N SER A 113 -26.67 -20.98 41.20
CA SER A 113 -26.52 -20.67 42.63
C SER A 113 -27.34 -19.44 43.05
N LEU A 114 -27.42 -18.42 42.19
CA LEU A 114 -28.19 -17.20 42.46
C LEU A 114 -29.70 -17.46 42.37
N ILE A 115 -30.15 -18.18 41.34
CA ILE A 115 -31.56 -18.58 41.20
C ILE A 115 -31.99 -19.48 42.37
N GLY A 116 -31.16 -20.47 42.74
CA GLY A 116 -31.44 -21.34 43.87
C GLY A 116 -31.58 -20.59 45.19
N ARG A 117 -30.74 -19.56 45.42
CA ARG A 117 -30.86 -18.68 46.60
C ARG A 117 -32.10 -17.78 46.55
N PHE A 118 -32.57 -17.39 45.38
CA PHE A 118 -33.76 -16.54 45.22
C PHE A 118 -35.07 -17.33 45.38
N ILE A 119 -35.06 -18.62 45.02
CA ILE A 119 -36.22 -19.52 45.17
C ILE A 119 -36.41 -20.02 46.61
N PHE A 120 -35.35 -20.01 47.42
CA PHE A 120 -35.36 -20.52 48.80
C PHE A 120 -35.40 -19.41 49.87
N LEU A 121 -35.69 -18.17 49.46
CA LEU A 121 -35.90 -16.98 50.29
C LEU A 121 -37.35 -16.51 50.17
#